data_AF-A0AAT9L117-F1
#
_entry.id   AF-A0AAT9L117-F1
#
_cell.length_a   1.000
_cell.length_b   1.000
_cell.length_c   1.000
_cell.angle_alpha   90.00
_cell.angle_beta   90.00
_cell.angle_gamma   90.00
#
_symmetry.space_group_name_H-M   'P 1'
#
loop_
_entity.id
_entity.type
_entity.pdbx_description
1 polymer ?
#
loop_
_entity_poly.entity_id
_entity_poly.type
_entity_poly.pdbx_seq_one_letter_code
_entity_poly.pdbx_strand_id
1 'polypeptide(L)'
;MSVGGAGIPRLQELTYIESAALAVAGGEPFERIRLAILDRAEELARGTQHDGSFDPAKWHRRRTDPMSYVHNTVDVLKELMRLGWVERHVLPSSPRSAYAHADVTYEATPSGLAWAELVRHDRLGGYNALVGALLNAHPQFEGYLRLVGARPDSTTDHLTVPLLRNDGPSGGSHERYLAAFISHVTDASRAGDLGWSAPPDVIEESLRAYVTRAVQRAEARAEQLRAEQLRAEQLRAKQRHAKQRPVAGAGARQDEPPISRKRFILLCEEAAVRLSFTSAGCPMDYISHELLRRWTRFLGLANFSYYAPGPTALRLWATGRVEGTGDQLVFQRLVGREVRAATLQALPQIWSTPDGHLDDASYHPVWRIRAAVCWKLRISDDEFDAAIDAAYRGEFPDLGFRVHLDEAIQLRAPGSVRPLVLRQGAGHHRVFHVMSLFGAHSSEEALTS
;
A
#
# COMPACT_ATOMS: atom_id res chain seq x y z
N MET A 1 -17.51 -11.44 -19.59
CA MET A 1 -16.85 -11.42 -18.26
C MET A 1 -17.82 -10.83 -17.26
N SER A 2 -18.11 -11.49 -16.14
CA SER A 2 -19.14 -11.03 -15.20
C SER A 2 -18.64 -9.81 -14.43
N VAL A 3 -19.49 -8.78 -14.34
CA VAL A 3 -19.28 -7.58 -13.53
C VAL A 3 -19.67 -7.84 -12.05
N GLY A 4 -20.05 -9.08 -11.72
CA GLY A 4 -20.82 -9.44 -10.51
C GLY A 4 -20.05 -10.03 -9.34
N GLY A 5 -18.73 -9.82 -9.24
CA GLY A 5 -18.03 -10.15 -7.99
C GLY A 5 -18.31 -9.09 -6.93
N ALA A 6 -18.77 -9.48 -5.74
CA ALA A 6 -18.92 -8.61 -4.56
C ALA A 6 -17.58 -8.28 -3.85
N GLY A 7 -16.46 -8.60 -4.49
CA GLY A 7 -15.12 -8.37 -3.96
C GLY A 7 -14.53 -7.06 -4.43
N ILE A 8 -13.54 -6.56 -3.68
CA ILE A 8 -12.80 -5.33 -4.02
C ILE A 8 -12.22 -5.43 -5.44
N PRO A 9 -12.49 -4.46 -6.34
CA PRO A 9 -11.96 -4.49 -7.69
C PRO A 9 -10.43 -4.37 -7.65
N ARG A 10 -9.75 -5.00 -8.60
CA ARG A 10 -8.28 -5.03 -8.67
C ARG A 10 -7.69 -3.72 -9.22
N LEU A 11 -8.18 -2.57 -8.75
CA LEU A 11 -7.70 -1.24 -9.17
C LEU A 11 -6.41 -0.88 -8.44
N GLN A 12 -5.32 -0.77 -9.19
CA GLN A 12 -4.02 -0.46 -8.61
C GLN A 12 -4.04 0.85 -7.81
N GLU A 13 -4.67 1.91 -8.34
CA GLU A 13 -4.76 3.21 -7.69
C GLU A 13 -6.19 3.75 -7.75
N LEU A 14 -6.70 4.27 -6.63
CA LEU A 14 -8.07 4.78 -6.54
C LEU A 14 -8.29 6.01 -7.43
N THR A 15 -7.25 6.83 -7.62
CA THR A 15 -7.32 8.03 -8.47
C THR A 15 -7.57 7.73 -9.93
N TYR A 16 -7.44 6.47 -10.38
CA TYR A 16 -7.81 6.12 -11.75
C TYR A 16 -9.32 6.24 -11.98
N ILE A 17 -10.14 6.11 -10.92
CA ILE A 17 -11.58 6.38 -10.97
C ILE A 17 -11.83 7.83 -11.39
N GLU A 18 -11.12 8.80 -10.78
CA GLU A 18 -11.19 10.22 -11.14
C GLU A 18 -10.84 10.44 -12.62
N SER A 19 -9.68 9.96 -13.07
CA SER A 19 -9.24 10.15 -14.45
C SER A 19 -10.19 9.54 -15.47
N ALA A 20 -10.69 8.33 -15.21
CA ALA A 20 -11.58 7.64 -16.14
C ALA A 20 -12.99 8.25 -16.15
N ALA A 21 -13.56 8.57 -14.99
CA ALA A 21 -14.88 9.17 -14.91
C ALA A 21 -14.91 10.56 -15.57
N LEU A 22 -13.86 11.38 -15.39
CA LEU A 22 -13.74 12.67 -16.06
C LEU A 22 -13.65 12.52 -17.59
N ALA A 23 -12.88 11.55 -18.08
CA ALA A 23 -12.77 11.26 -19.51
C ALA A 23 -14.09 10.75 -20.10
N VAL A 24 -14.78 9.83 -19.42
CA VAL A 24 -16.09 9.33 -19.85
C VAL A 24 -17.14 10.44 -19.85
N ALA A 25 -17.16 11.29 -18.82
CA ALA A 25 -18.03 12.47 -18.78
C ALA A 25 -17.74 13.49 -19.89
N GLY A 26 -16.52 13.50 -20.43
CA GLY A 26 -16.12 14.30 -21.60
C GLY A 26 -16.45 13.63 -22.95
N GLY A 27 -17.01 12.42 -22.95
CA GLY A 27 -17.29 11.66 -24.17
C GLY A 27 -16.04 11.08 -24.85
N GLU A 28 -14.94 10.93 -24.11
CA GLU A 28 -13.68 10.41 -24.66
C GLU A 28 -13.79 8.90 -24.98
N PRO A 29 -13.17 8.44 -26.09
CA PRO A 29 -13.16 7.02 -26.44
C PRO A 29 -12.20 6.21 -25.54
N PHE A 30 -12.31 4.88 -25.57
CA PHE A 30 -11.53 3.95 -24.75
C PHE A 30 -10.03 4.26 -24.72
N GLU A 31 -9.43 4.52 -25.88
CA GLU A 31 -8.00 4.79 -25.99
C GLU A 31 -7.59 6.08 -25.24
N ARG A 32 -8.45 7.10 -25.27
CA ARG A 32 -8.21 8.35 -24.57
C ARG A 32 -8.39 8.21 -23.06
N ILE A 33 -9.35 7.40 -22.62
CA ILE A 33 -9.50 7.00 -21.21
C ILE A 33 -8.25 6.26 -20.71
N ARG A 34 -7.73 5.32 -21.51
CA ARG A 34 -6.48 4.58 -21.20
C ARG A 34 -5.30 5.52 -21.03
N LEU A 35 -5.14 6.48 -21.94
CA LEU A 35 -4.08 7.48 -21.88
C LEU A 35 -4.22 8.40 -20.66
N ALA A 36 -5.44 8.83 -20.30
CA ALA A 36 -5.68 9.63 -19.11
C ALA A 36 -5.28 8.89 -17.81
N ILE A 37 -5.59 7.59 -17.72
CA ILE A 37 -5.13 6.73 -16.60
C ILE A 37 -3.60 6.62 -16.58
N LEU A 38 -2.96 6.46 -17.75
CA LEU A 38 -1.51 6.36 -17.85
C LEU A 38 -0.82 7.67 -17.44
N ASP A 39 -1.34 8.82 -17.86
CA ASP A 39 -0.82 10.14 -17.48
C ASP A 39 -0.94 10.35 -15.97
N ARG A 40 -2.08 9.94 -15.37
CA ARG A 40 -2.23 9.97 -13.92
C ARG A 40 -1.24 9.05 -13.20
N ALA A 41 -0.99 7.86 -13.73
CA ALA A 41 -0.02 6.94 -13.17
C ALA A 41 1.42 7.48 -13.27
N GLU A 42 1.75 8.18 -14.36
CA GLU A 42 3.03 8.87 -14.51
C GLU A 42 3.19 9.98 -13.47
N GLU A 43 2.16 10.80 -13.27
CA GLU A 43 2.14 11.87 -12.28
C GLU A 43 2.38 11.34 -10.87
N LEU A 44 1.68 10.26 -10.48
CA LEU A 44 1.86 9.61 -9.18
C LEU A 44 3.29 9.07 -8.99
N ALA A 45 3.85 8.43 -10.02
CA ALA A 45 5.22 7.92 -9.96
C ALA A 45 6.23 9.06 -9.82
N ARG A 46 6.05 10.16 -10.57
CA ARG A 46 6.89 11.35 -10.46
C ARG A 46 6.82 11.97 -9.06
N GLY A 47 5.62 12.03 -8.48
CA GLY A 47 5.39 12.57 -7.15
C GLY A 47 5.89 11.72 -5.99
N THR A 48 6.31 10.47 -6.24
CA THR A 48 6.78 9.54 -5.18
C THR A 48 8.25 9.13 -5.33
N GLN A 49 8.84 9.28 -6.51
CA GLN A 49 10.24 8.93 -6.80
C GLN A 49 11.16 10.15 -6.60
N HIS A 50 11.46 10.47 -5.34
CA HIS A 50 12.33 11.60 -4.99
C HIS A 50 13.84 11.29 -5.02
N ASP A 51 14.21 10.02 -5.26
CA ASP A 51 15.59 9.53 -5.28
C ASP A 51 16.25 9.61 -6.67
N GLY A 52 15.62 10.29 -7.63
CA GLY A 52 16.08 10.38 -9.01
C GLY A 52 15.82 9.12 -9.86
N SER A 53 15.12 8.11 -9.31
CA SER A 53 14.79 6.86 -10.03
C SER A 53 13.69 7.00 -11.10
N PHE A 54 13.11 8.19 -11.26
CA PHE A 54 12.06 8.45 -12.24
C PHE A 54 12.61 8.40 -13.67
N ASP A 55 12.12 7.45 -14.46
CA ASP A 55 12.50 7.25 -15.87
C ASP A 55 11.39 7.76 -16.81
N PRO A 56 11.53 8.97 -17.40
CA PRO A 56 10.54 9.49 -18.35
C PRO A 56 10.44 8.65 -19.63
N ALA A 57 11.53 8.01 -20.08
CA ALA A 57 11.53 7.20 -21.29
C ALA A 57 10.69 5.92 -21.13
N LYS A 58 10.68 5.33 -19.92
CA LYS A 58 9.76 4.22 -19.58
C LYS A 58 8.29 4.61 -19.76
N TRP A 59 7.89 5.81 -19.33
CA TRP A 59 6.51 6.27 -19.47
C TRP A 59 6.15 6.58 -20.91
N HIS A 60 7.07 7.18 -21.67
CA HIS A 60 6.90 7.37 -23.11
C HIS A 60 6.67 6.03 -23.85
N ARG A 61 7.49 5.00 -23.58
CA ARG A 61 7.31 3.65 -24.16
C ARG A 61 5.94 3.05 -23.83
N ARG A 62 5.46 3.22 -22.60
CA ARG A 62 4.14 2.73 -22.18
C ARG A 62 3.01 3.45 -22.89
N ARG A 63 3.17 4.76 -23.15
CA ARG A 63 2.19 5.57 -23.88
C ARG A 63 2.02 5.08 -25.32
N THR A 64 3.14 4.77 -25.99
CA THR A 64 3.15 4.27 -27.37
C THR A 64 2.73 2.80 -27.51
N ASP A 65 2.69 2.04 -26.42
CA ASP A 65 2.25 0.65 -26.42
C ASP A 65 0.73 0.57 -26.20
N PRO A 66 -0.07 0.19 -27.22
CA PRO A 66 -1.52 0.11 -27.12
C PRO A 66 -1.99 -1.03 -26.20
N MET A 67 -1.12 -1.98 -25.86
CA MET A 67 -1.44 -3.06 -24.91
C MET A 67 -1.19 -2.65 -23.46
N SER A 68 -0.43 -1.57 -23.24
CA SER A 68 -0.13 -1.06 -21.89
C SER A 68 -1.37 -0.48 -21.24
N TYR A 69 -1.55 -0.71 -19.94
CA TYR A 69 -2.66 -0.18 -19.13
C TYR A 69 -4.08 -0.58 -19.57
N VAL A 70 -4.25 -1.49 -20.54
CA VAL A 70 -5.58 -1.99 -20.93
C VAL A 70 -6.31 -2.62 -19.74
N HIS A 71 -5.63 -3.48 -18.97
CA HIS A 71 -6.25 -4.13 -17.80
C HIS A 71 -6.71 -3.11 -16.76
N ASN A 72 -5.87 -2.13 -16.43
CA ASN A 72 -6.23 -1.06 -15.50
C ASN A 72 -7.46 -0.29 -15.99
N THR A 73 -7.49 0.06 -17.29
CA THR A 73 -8.60 0.79 -17.91
C THR A 73 -9.90 -0.01 -17.86
N VAL A 74 -9.84 -1.29 -18.22
CA VAL A 74 -10.99 -2.20 -18.18
C VAL A 74 -11.50 -2.37 -16.75
N ASP A 75 -10.61 -2.57 -15.77
CA ASP A 75 -11.04 -2.77 -14.39
C ASP A 75 -11.64 -1.50 -13.78
N VAL A 76 -11.11 -0.31 -14.11
CA VAL A 76 -11.72 0.97 -13.70
C VAL A 76 -13.09 1.16 -14.34
N LEU A 77 -13.24 0.89 -15.64
CA LEU A 77 -14.54 1.02 -16.31
C LEU A 77 -15.58 0.04 -15.75
N LYS A 78 -15.19 -1.20 -15.43
CA LYS A 78 -16.08 -2.14 -14.72
C LYS A 78 -16.51 -1.58 -13.37
N GLU A 79 -15.60 -0.95 -12.65
CA GLU A 79 -15.91 -0.36 -11.35
C GLU A 79 -16.85 0.83 -11.50
N LEU A 80 -16.61 1.74 -12.45
CA LEU A 80 -17.53 2.84 -12.74
C LEU A 80 -18.93 2.35 -13.11
N MET A 81 -19.04 1.26 -13.88
CA MET A 81 -20.31 0.61 -14.17
C MET A 81 -20.97 -0.02 -12.95
N ARG A 82 -20.17 -0.56 -12.01
CA ARG A 82 -20.67 -1.12 -10.75
C ARG A 82 -21.18 -0.03 -9.80
N LEU A 83 -20.49 1.10 -9.73
CA LEU A 83 -20.91 2.28 -8.98
C LEU A 83 -22.13 2.98 -9.60
N GLY A 84 -22.55 2.56 -10.81
CA GLY A 84 -23.68 3.15 -11.53
C GLY A 84 -23.36 4.53 -12.11
N TRP A 85 -22.08 4.85 -12.31
CA TRP A 85 -21.63 6.14 -12.88
C TRP A 85 -21.42 6.09 -14.39
N VAL A 86 -21.27 4.89 -14.95
CA VAL A 86 -21.14 4.65 -16.39
C VAL A 86 -22.11 3.56 -16.79
N GLU A 87 -22.77 3.74 -17.95
CA GLU A 87 -23.70 2.75 -18.49
C GLU A 87 -23.00 1.42 -18.79
N ARG A 88 -23.74 0.32 -18.66
CA ARG A 88 -23.18 -1.01 -18.90
C ARG A 88 -22.77 -1.16 -20.37
N HIS A 89 -21.50 -1.50 -20.61
CA HIS A 89 -20.97 -1.68 -21.95
C HIS A 89 -20.06 -2.92 -22.03
N VAL A 90 -19.92 -3.47 -23.24
CA VAL A 90 -18.93 -4.52 -23.52
C VAL A 90 -17.53 -3.92 -23.48
N LEU A 91 -16.64 -4.53 -22.69
CA LEU A 91 -15.25 -4.14 -22.53
C LEU A 91 -14.30 -5.15 -23.21
N PRO A 92 -13.09 -4.73 -23.62
CA PRO A 92 -12.07 -5.63 -24.14
C PRO A 92 -11.84 -6.84 -23.23
N SER A 93 -11.83 -8.04 -23.81
CA SER A 93 -11.57 -9.26 -23.05
C SER A 93 -10.09 -9.48 -22.75
N SER A 94 -9.20 -8.91 -23.58
CA SER A 94 -7.75 -8.99 -23.43
C SER A 94 -7.06 -7.74 -23.98
N PRO A 95 -5.78 -7.49 -23.63
CA PRO A 95 -4.99 -6.44 -24.26
C PRO A 95 -4.89 -6.57 -25.78
N ARG A 96 -4.91 -7.81 -26.29
CA ARG A 96 -4.84 -8.07 -27.73
C ARG A 96 -6.12 -7.70 -28.48
N SER A 97 -7.27 -7.66 -27.81
CA SER A 97 -8.54 -7.27 -28.42
C SER A 97 -8.85 -5.78 -28.23
N ALA A 98 -8.02 -5.03 -27.48
CA ALA A 98 -8.30 -3.64 -27.15
C ALA A 98 -8.39 -2.72 -28.38
N TYR A 99 -7.65 -3.03 -29.45
CA TYR A 99 -7.70 -2.27 -30.70
C TYR A 99 -9.11 -2.19 -31.29
N ALA A 100 -9.94 -3.23 -31.12
CA ALA A 100 -11.32 -3.27 -31.62
C ALA A 100 -12.26 -2.35 -30.82
N HIS A 101 -11.81 -1.85 -29.67
CA HIS A 101 -12.56 -0.95 -28.81
C HIS A 101 -11.94 0.45 -28.76
N ALA A 102 -10.86 0.72 -29.49
CA ALA A 102 -10.08 1.96 -29.34
C ALA A 102 -10.94 3.22 -29.47
N ASP A 103 -11.88 3.22 -30.42
CA ASP A 103 -12.78 4.34 -30.74
C ASP A 103 -14.14 4.24 -30.05
N VAL A 104 -14.38 3.23 -29.21
CA VAL A 104 -15.65 3.06 -28.49
C VAL A 104 -15.75 4.11 -27.39
N THR A 105 -16.82 4.90 -27.43
CA THR A 105 -17.20 5.83 -26.36
C THR A 105 -18.10 5.15 -25.34
N TYR A 106 -18.02 5.62 -24.09
CA TYR A 106 -18.85 5.14 -22.99
C TYR A 106 -19.71 6.30 -22.49
N GLU A 107 -20.92 5.99 -22.03
CA GLU A 107 -21.86 7.01 -21.58
C GLU A 107 -21.86 7.12 -20.06
N ALA A 108 -21.67 8.34 -19.54
CA ALA A 108 -21.85 8.62 -18.12
C ALA A 108 -23.34 8.68 -17.77
N THR A 109 -23.73 8.09 -16.65
CA THR A 109 -25.08 8.24 -16.11
C THR A 109 -25.25 9.63 -15.49
N PRO A 110 -26.49 10.09 -15.18
CA PRO A 110 -26.69 11.35 -14.46
C PRO A 110 -25.91 11.43 -13.14
N SER A 111 -25.84 10.34 -12.38
CA SER A 111 -25.05 10.26 -11.15
C SER A 111 -23.55 10.34 -11.41
N GLY A 112 -23.06 9.71 -12.49
CA GLY A 112 -21.66 9.82 -12.91
C GLY A 112 -21.27 11.22 -13.34
N LEU A 113 -22.14 11.92 -14.08
CA LEU A 113 -21.95 13.33 -14.46
C LEU A 113 -21.92 14.24 -13.23
N ALA A 114 -22.85 14.05 -12.28
CA ALA A 114 -22.89 14.81 -11.04
C ALA A 114 -21.62 14.61 -10.21
N TRP A 115 -21.12 13.38 -10.10
CA TRP A 115 -19.85 13.10 -9.40
C TRP A 115 -18.64 13.70 -10.12
N ALA A 116 -18.59 13.58 -11.45
CA ALA A 116 -17.52 14.16 -12.26
C ALA A 116 -17.48 15.69 -12.14
N GLU A 117 -18.63 16.34 -12.04
CA GLU A 117 -18.70 17.78 -11.81
C GLU A 117 -18.27 18.15 -10.39
N LEU A 118 -18.74 17.39 -9.39
CA LEU A 118 -18.36 17.58 -8.00
C LEU A 118 -16.84 17.51 -7.83
N VAL A 119 -16.17 16.48 -8.37
CA VAL A 119 -14.71 16.31 -8.19
C VAL A 119 -13.89 17.41 -8.89
N ARG A 120 -14.41 18.04 -9.96
CA ARG A 120 -13.76 19.20 -10.60
C ARG A 120 -13.77 20.45 -9.72
N HIS A 121 -14.88 20.70 -9.04
CA HIS A 121 -15.07 21.91 -8.24
C HIS A 121 -14.66 21.76 -6.78
N ASP A 122 -14.96 20.61 -6.19
CA ASP A 122 -14.61 20.23 -4.84
C ASP A 122 -14.11 18.79 -4.83
N ARG A 123 -12.81 18.65 -5.06
CA ARG A 123 -12.15 17.36 -5.11
C ARG A 123 -12.33 16.57 -3.80
N LEU A 124 -12.31 17.24 -2.66
CA LEU A 124 -12.50 16.59 -1.36
C LEU A 124 -13.93 16.06 -1.23
N GLY A 125 -14.93 16.87 -1.58
CA GLY A 125 -16.33 16.46 -1.66
C GLY A 125 -16.53 15.27 -2.61
N GLY A 126 -15.89 15.29 -3.78
CA GLY A 126 -15.92 14.17 -4.73
C GLY A 126 -15.38 12.87 -4.14
N TYR A 127 -14.25 12.91 -3.43
CA TYR A 127 -13.70 11.72 -2.77
C TYR A 127 -14.53 11.24 -1.57
N ASN A 128 -15.17 12.15 -0.84
CA ASN A 128 -16.14 11.79 0.20
C ASN A 128 -17.34 11.04 -0.41
N ALA A 129 -17.88 11.53 -1.53
CA ALA A 129 -18.97 10.86 -2.25
C ALA A 129 -18.54 9.49 -2.80
N LEU A 130 -17.29 9.36 -3.29
CA LEU A 130 -16.74 8.08 -3.74
C LEU A 130 -16.71 7.04 -2.61
N VAL A 131 -16.34 7.42 -1.39
CA VAL A 131 -16.38 6.50 -0.24
C VAL A 131 -17.79 6.00 0.03
N GLY A 132 -18.82 6.84 -0.15
CA GLY A 132 -20.23 6.42 -0.03
C GLY A 132 -20.63 5.41 -1.07
N ALA A 133 -20.22 5.66 -2.32
CA ALA A 133 -20.44 4.71 -3.40
C ALA A 133 -19.70 3.38 -3.15
N LEU A 134 -18.46 3.42 -2.64
CA LEU A 134 -17.68 2.22 -2.30
C LEU A 134 -18.29 1.44 -1.14
N LEU A 135 -18.77 2.11 -0.09
CA LEU A 135 -19.45 1.47 1.05
C LEU A 135 -20.71 0.73 0.59
N ASN A 136 -21.47 1.33 -0.33
CA ASN A 136 -22.68 0.72 -0.88
C ASN A 136 -22.35 -0.47 -1.79
N ALA A 137 -21.31 -0.34 -2.62
CA ALA A 137 -20.95 -1.36 -3.61
C ALA A 137 -20.16 -2.54 -3.03
N HIS A 138 -19.40 -2.33 -1.95
CA HIS A 138 -18.41 -3.29 -1.44
C HIS A 138 -18.55 -3.55 0.06
N PRO A 139 -19.27 -4.61 0.46
CA PRO A 139 -19.36 -5.01 1.88
C PRO A 139 -17.99 -5.28 2.53
N GLN A 140 -17.01 -5.77 1.76
CA GLN A 140 -15.64 -5.97 2.24
C GLN A 140 -14.94 -4.66 2.60
N PHE A 141 -15.25 -3.55 1.92
CA PHE A 141 -14.69 -2.24 2.24
C PHE A 141 -15.24 -1.75 3.58
N GLU A 142 -16.56 -1.88 3.79
CA GLU A 142 -17.16 -1.53 5.08
C GLU A 142 -16.61 -2.41 6.21
N GLY A 143 -16.51 -3.73 6.00
CA GLY A 143 -15.92 -4.65 6.97
C GLY A 143 -14.48 -4.27 7.33
N TYR A 144 -13.66 -3.90 6.35
CA TYR A 144 -12.31 -3.38 6.59
C TYR A 144 -12.32 -2.12 7.47
N LEU A 145 -13.19 -1.15 7.15
CA LEU A 145 -13.29 0.10 7.91
C LEU A 145 -13.74 -0.14 9.36
N ARG A 146 -14.63 -1.11 9.62
CA ARG A 146 -14.99 -1.53 10.98
C ARG A 146 -13.78 -2.11 11.73
N LEU A 147 -13.00 -2.98 11.07
CA LEU A 147 -11.85 -3.63 11.72
C LEU A 147 -10.73 -2.67 12.11
N VAL A 148 -10.53 -1.62 11.33
CA VAL A 148 -9.49 -0.62 11.63
C VAL A 148 -9.99 0.51 12.54
N GLY A 149 -11.26 0.49 12.98
CA GLY A 149 -11.80 1.50 13.88
C GLY A 149 -12.39 2.74 13.21
N ALA A 150 -12.58 2.74 11.89
CA ALA A 150 -13.03 3.91 11.14
C ALA A 150 -14.56 4.06 11.11
N ARG A 151 -15.31 3.08 11.64
CA ARG A 151 -16.78 3.10 11.73
C ARG A 151 -17.25 3.30 13.16
N PRO A 152 -18.42 3.92 13.39
CA PRO A 152 -18.96 4.16 14.72
C PRO A 152 -19.28 2.86 15.50
N ASP A 153 -19.59 1.77 14.79
CA ASP A 153 -19.91 0.44 15.31
C ASP A 153 -18.68 -0.49 15.41
N SER A 154 -17.48 0.05 15.26
CA SER A 154 -16.25 -0.73 15.41
C SER A 154 -16.07 -1.20 16.85
N THR A 155 -15.79 -2.49 17.04
CA THR A 155 -15.50 -3.08 18.36
C THR A 155 -14.04 -2.92 18.77
N THR A 156 -13.18 -2.50 17.83
CA THR A 156 -11.75 -2.28 18.01
C THR A 156 -11.39 -0.93 17.36
N ASP A 157 -10.31 -0.30 17.83
CA ASP A 157 -9.79 0.94 17.23
C ASP A 157 -8.59 0.68 16.30
N HIS A 158 -8.20 -0.58 16.15
CA HIS A 158 -7.06 -1.03 15.33
C HIS A 158 -7.14 -2.52 15.01
N LEU A 159 -6.27 -2.95 14.09
CA LEU A 159 -5.98 -4.34 13.78
C LEU A 159 -4.46 -4.55 13.76
N THR A 160 -3.96 -5.55 14.50
CA THR A 160 -2.55 -5.92 14.55
C THR A 160 -2.37 -7.33 13.99
N VAL A 161 -1.60 -7.46 12.92
CA VAL A 161 -1.20 -8.74 12.32
C VAL A 161 0.24 -9.03 12.77
N PRO A 162 0.50 -10.01 13.66
CA PRO A 162 1.85 -10.34 14.09
C PRO A 162 2.68 -10.86 12.91
N LEU A 163 3.89 -10.35 12.74
CA LEU A 163 4.82 -10.73 11.67
C LEU A 163 6.21 -10.97 12.26
N LEU A 164 6.95 -11.94 11.74
CA LEU A 164 8.32 -12.18 12.20
C LEU A 164 9.32 -11.54 11.24
N ARG A 165 10.15 -10.61 11.73
CA ARG A 165 11.24 -10.03 10.95
C ARG A 165 12.30 -11.10 10.63
N ASN A 166 13.04 -10.87 9.55
CA ASN A 166 14.16 -11.72 9.12
C ASN A 166 15.49 -11.05 9.47
N ASP A 167 15.65 -10.73 10.75
CA ASP A 167 16.82 -10.13 11.39
C ASP A 167 17.81 -11.20 11.92
N GLY A 168 17.40 -12.47 11.96
CA GLY A 168 18.26 -13.60 12.32
C GLY A 168 19.13 -14.14 11.16
N PRO A 169 20.14 -14.99 11.46
CA PRO A 169 21.05 -15.54 10.46
C PRO A 169 20.29 -16.25 9.33
N SER A 170 20.60 -15.84 8.10
CA SER A 170 19.96 -16.26 6.84
C SER A 170 20.04 -17.77 6.51
N GLY A 171 20.67 -18.57 7.37
CA GLY A 171 20.94 -20.00 7.17
C GLY A 171 19.88 -20.98 7.70
N GLY A 172 18.80 -20.51 8.34
CA GLY A 172 17.73 -21.42 8.81
C GLY A 172 16.87 -22.00 7.67
N SER A 173 16.38 -23.24 7.81
CA SER A 173 15.45 -23.87 6.87
C SER A 173 14.07 -23.20 6.86
N HIS A 174 13.30 -23.36 5.77
CA HIS A 174 11.92 -22.87 5.67
C HIS A 174 11.01 -23.40 6.80
N GLU A 175 11.15 -24.68 7.16
CA GLU A 175 10.37 -25.28 8.25
C GLU A 175 10.69 -24.66 9.61
N ARG A 176 11.98 -24.41 9.90
CA ARG A 176 12.38 -23.75 11.16
C ARG A 176 11.84 -22.33 11.24
N TYR A 177 11.82 -21.60 10.12
CA TYR A 177 11.21 -20.27 10.08
C TYR A 177 9.70 -20.34 10.30
N LEU A 178 8.99 -21.27 9.63
CA LEU A 178 7.55 -21.42 9.79
C LEU A 178 7.16 -21.78 11.23
N ALA A 179 7.88 -22.68 11.88
CA ALA A 179 7.65 -23.02 13.28
C ALA A 179 7.85 -21.81 14.21
N ALA A 180 8.92 -21.04 14.01
CA ALA A 180 9.16 -19.80 14.78
C ALA A 180 8.08 -18.75 14.51
N PHE A 181 7.64 -18.61 13.26
CA PHE A 181 6.56 -17.69 12.87
C PHE A 181 5.23 -18.07 13.53
N ILE A 182 4.86 -19.36 13.54
CA ILE A 182 3.64 -19.85 14.20
C ILE A 182 3.71 -19.59 15.72
N SER A 183 4.84 -19.86 16.37
CA SER A 183 5.03 -19.55 17.79
C SER A 183 4.84 -18.06 18.05
N HIS A 184 5.48 -17.20 17.26
CA HIS A 184 5.35 -15.74 17.39
C HIS A 184 3.91 -15.25 17.26
N VAL A 185 3.17 -15.73 16.25
CA VAL A 185 1.75 -15.36 16.06
C VAL A 185 0.89 -15.87 17.22
N THR A 186 1.16 -17.08 17.70
CA THR A 186 0.42 -17.68 18.83
C THR A 186 0.66 -16.91 20.13
N ASP A 187 1.91 -16.56 20.42
CA ASP A 187 2.28 -15.82 21.63
C ASP A 187 1.73 -14.38 21.59
N ALA A 188 1.77 -13.73 20.42
CA ALA A 188 1.12 -12.44 20.23
C ALA A 188 -0.40 -12.53 20.41
N SER A 189 -1.05 -13.60 19.92
CA SER A 189 -2.49 -13.80 20.11
C SER A 189 -2.86 -14.03 21.57
N ARG A 190 -2.01 -14.73 22.34
CA ARG A 190 -2.18 -14.90 23.79
C ARG A 190 -2.00 -13.60 24.57
N ALA A 191 -1.06 -12.75 24.15
CA ALA A 191 -0.85 -11.44 24.77
C ALA A 191 -2.04 -10.50 24.60
N GLY A 192 -2.85 -10.70 23.56
CA GLY A 192 -4.04 -9.88 23.26
C GLY A 192 -3.72 -8.64 22.44
N ASP A 193 -4.65 -7.69 22.41
CA ASP A 193 -4.50 -6.41 21.69
C ASP A 193 -4.23 -6.54 20.18
N LEU A 194 -4.85 -7.54 19.54
CA LEU A 194 -4.70 -7.75 18.10
C LEU A 194 -5.86 -7.22 17.26
N GLY A 195 -7.00 -6.94 17.89
CA GLY A 195 -8.27 -6.69 17.20
C GLY A 195 -8.91 -7.97 16.60
N TRP A 196 -8.34 -9.14 16.88
CA TRP A 196 -8.87 -10.45 16.53
C TRP A 196 -8.38 -11.50 17.52
N SER A 197 -9.02 -12.67 17.54
CA SER A 197 -8.56 -13.81 18.35
C SER A 197 -8.81 -15.12 17.63
N ALA A 198 -7.98 -16.12 17.90
CA ALA A 198 -8.17 -17.49 17.45
C ALA A 198 -7.51 -18.46 18.45
N PRO A 199 -8.05 -19.68 18.62
CA PRO A 199 -7.38 -20.72 19.38
C PRO A 199 -5.99 -21.06 18.81
N PRO A 200 -4.97 -21.36 19.65
CA PRO A 200 -3.62 -21.69 19.19
C PRO A 200 -3.53 -22.80 18.13
N ASP A 201 -4.33 -23.84 18.28
CA ASP A 201 -4.44 -24.95 17.33
C ASP A 201 -4.98 -24.49 15.96
N VAL A 202 -5.98 -23.60 15.95
CA VAL A 202 -6.51 -22.98 14.72
C VAL A 202 -5.45 -22.11 14.04
N ILE A 203 -4.64 -21.37 14.82
CA ILE A 203 -3.54 -20.55 14.29
C ILE A 203 -2.51 -21.46 13.61
N GLU A 204 -2.02 -22.48 14.31
CA GLU A 204 -1.03 -23.41 13.78
C GLU A 204 -1.54 -24.11 12.50
N GLU A 205 -2.73 -24.70 12.55
CA GLU A 205 -3.31 -25.42 11.42
C GLU A 205 -3.48 -24.49 10.21
N SER A 206 -4.05 -23.30 10.42
CA SER A 206 -4.34 -22.35 9.33
C SER A 206 -3.08 -21.86 8.63
N LEU A 207 -2.07 -21.45 9.40
CA LEU A 207 -0.80 -20.94 8.87
C LEU A 207 -0.04 -22.03 8.12
N ARG A 208 0.14 -23.20 8.76
CA ARG A 208 0.84 -24.34 8.17
C ARG A 208 0.15 -24.82 6.89
N ALA A 209 -1.17 -25.04 6.94
CA ALA A 209 -1.92 -25.52 5.79
C ALA A 209 -1.89 -24.52 4.61
N TYR A 210 -1.96 -23.21 4.87
CA TYR A 210 -1.84 -22.21 3.80
C TYR A 210 -0.46 -22.25 3.16
N VAL A 211 0.60 -22.18 3.96
CA VAL A 211 1.99 -22.11 3.47
C VAL A 211 2.34 -23.39 2.71
N THR A 212 2.04 -24.58 3.26
CA THR A 212 2.30 -25.86 2.60
C THR A 212 1.60 -25.95 1.24
N ARG A 213 0.31 -25.59 1.14
CA ARG A 213 -0.42 -25.59 -0.15
C ARG A 213 0.15 -24.56 -1.14
N ALA A 214 0.63 -23.42 -0.65
CA ALA A 214 1.23 -22.41 -1.51
C ALA A 214 2.60 -22.87 -2.06
N VAL A 215 3.39 -23.55 -1.21
CA VAL A 215 4.68 -24.12 -1.58
C VAL A 215 4.50 -25.21 -2.64
N GLN A 216 3.63 -26.18 -2.39
CA GLN A 216 3.32 -27.26 -3.32
C GLN A 216 2.85 -26.73 -4.69
N ARG A 217 2.01 -25.69 -4.71
CA ARG A 217 1.59 -25.04 -5.97
C ARG A 217 2.72 -24.32 -6.70
N ALA A 218 3.72 -23.81 -6.00
CA ALA A 218 4.87 -23.20 -6.64
C ALA A 218 5.83 -24.26 -7.20
N GLU A 219 6.04 -25.35 -6.47
CA GLU A 219 6.81 -26.52 -6.91
C GLU A 219 6.21 -27.14 -8.17
N ALA A 220 4.91 -27.44 -8.16
CA ALA A 220 4.21 -27.99 -9.33
C ALA A 220 4.31 -27.08 -10.57
N ARG A 221 4.23 -25.75 -10.39
CA ARG A 221 4.43 -24.79 -11.49
C ARG A 221 5.87 -24.76 -11.99
N ALA A 222 6.85 -24.86 -11.09
CA ALA A 222 8.26 -24.91 -11.47
C ALA A 222 8.56 -26.20 -12.27
N GLU A 223 8.02 -27.34 -11.85
CA GLU A 223 8.12 -28.61 -12.58
C GLU A 223 7.48 -28.53 -13.96
N GLN A 224 6.27 -27.97 -14.08
CA GLN A 224 5.61 -27.76 -15.36
C GLN A 224 6.45 -26.89 -16.29
N LEU A 225 6.99 -25.77 -15.79
CA LEU A 225 7.84 -24.88 -16.58
C LEU A 225 9.14 -25.57 -17.03
N ARG A 226 9.78 -26.37 -16.17
CA ARG A 226 10.96 -27.17 -16.55
C ARG A 226 10.60 -28.19 -17.63
N ALA A 227 9.45 -28.87 -17.52
CA ALA A 227 8.99 -29.81 -18.53
C ALA A 227 8.71 -29.13 -19.88
N GLU A 228 8.12 -27.94 -19.87
CA GLU A 228 7.88 -27.13 -21.08
C GLU A 228 9.19 -26.65 -21.71
N GLN A 229 10.16 -26.21 -20.90
CA GLN A 229 11.49 -25.81 -21.37
C GLN A 229 12.24 -26.98 -22.02
N LEU A 230 12.27 -28.15 -21.36
CA LEU A 230 12.88 -29.36 -21.91
C LEU A 230 12.23 -29.77 -23.24
N ARG A 231 10.90 -29.70 -23.35
CA ARG A 231 10.19 -29.94 -24.62
C ARG A 231 10.59 -28.93 -25.70
N ALA A 232 10.67 -27.65 -25.37
CA ALA A 232 11.07 -26.61 -26.30
C ALA A 232 12.54 -26.77 -26.75
N GLU A 233 13.45 -27.15 -25.85
CA GLU A 233 14.84 -27.45 -26.16
C GLU A 233 14.98 -28.67 -27.05
N GLN A 234 14.25 -29.75 -26.77
CA GLN A 234 14.21 -30.94 -27.63
C GLN A 234 13.71 -30.61 -29.03
N LEU A 235 12.67 -29.77 -29.17
CA LEU A 235 12.18 -29.30 -30.46
C LEU A 235 13.23 -28.45 -31.18
N ARG A 236 13.90 -27.54 -30.48
CA ARG A 236 15.01 -26.73 -31.03
C ARG A 236 16.20 -27.59 -31.45
N ALA A 237 16.57 -28.60 -30.66
CA ALA A 237 17.65 -29.53 -30.98
C ALA A 237 17.32 -30.36 -32.23
N LYS A 238 16.08 -30.87 -32.35
CA LYS A 238 15.60 -31.53 -33.58
C LYS A 238 15.67 -30.59 -34.79
N GLN A 239 15.28 -29.32 -34.64
CA GLN A 239 15.39 -28.32 -35.71
C GLN A 239 16.84 -27.94 -36.05
N ARG A 240 17.76 -27.96 -35.08
CA ARG A 240 19.20 -27.72 -35.27
C ARG A 240 19.89 -28.90 -35.97
N HIS A 241 19.53 -30.14 -35.65
CA HIS A 241 20.02 -31.30 -36.40
C HIS A 241 19.60 -31.26 -37.88
N ALA A 242 18.45 -30.63 -38.19
CA ALA A 242 18.03 -30.38 -39.57
C ALA A 242 18.76 -29.20 -40.27
N LYS A 243 19.49 -28.36 -39.53
CA LYS A 243 20.25 -27.20 -40.05
C LYS A 243 21.67 -27.23 -39.47
N GLN A 244 22.59 -27.93 -40.14
CA GLN A 244 23.99 -28.11 -39.72
C GLN A 244 24.70 -26.77 -39.38
N ARG A 245 24.75 -26.41 -38.10
CA ARG A 245 25.73 -25.45 -37.56
C ARG A 245 25.92 -25.67 -36.06
N PRO A 246 27.13 -25.99 -35.58
CA PRO A 246 27.40 -26.15 -34.16
C PRO A 246 27.61 -24.78 -33.50
N VAL A 247 26.96 -24.55 -32.36
CA VAL A 247 27.31 -23.48 -31.43
C VAL A 247 27.46 -24.13 -30.05
N ALA A 248 28.63 -23.94 -29.45
CA ALA A 248 29.00 -24.48 -28.16
C ALA A 248 28.48 -23.60 -27.00
N GLY A 249 28.03 -24.27 -25.94
CA GLY A 249 28.14 -23.80 -24.56
C GLY A 249 27.05 -22.85 -24.05
N ALA A 250 26.01 -23.40 -23.43
CA ALA A 250 25.29 -22.72 -22.35
C ALA A 250 25.32 -23.65 -21.14
N GLY A 251 26.09 -23.27 -20.11
CA GLY A 251 26.22 -24.02 -18.88
C GLY A 251 24.86 -24.14 -18.16
N ALA A 252 24.59 -25.32 -17.63
CA ALA A 252 23.41 -25.60 -16.81
C ALA A 252 23.41 -24.66 -15.60
N ARG A 253 22.39 -23.80 -15.50
CA ARG A 253 22.12 -23.05 -14.27
C ARG A 253 21.79 -24.06 -13.17
N GLN A 254 22.56 -24.04 -12.09
CA GLN A 254 22.36 -24.86 -10.90
C GLN A 254 20.93 -24.74 -10.37
N ASP A 255 20.45 -25.84 -9.78
CA ASP A 255 19.14 -26.03 -9.16
C ASP A 255 18.83 -24.95 -8.09
N GLU A 256 18.32 -23.80 -8.52
CA GLU A 256 17.71 -22.85 -7.59
C GLU A 256 16.45 -23.47 -6.97
N PRO A 257 16.26 -23.34 -5.64
CA PRO A 257 15.04 -23.82 -5.01
C PRO A 257 13.82 -23.14 -5.64
N PRO A 258 12.70 -23.86 -5.83
CA PRO A 258 11.52 -23.35 -6.52
C PRO A 258 10.90 -22.11 -5.83
N ILE A 259 11.24 -21.89 -4.56
CA ILE A 259 10.80 -20.74 -3.77
C ILE A 259 12.01 -20.16 -3.05
N SER A 260 12.27 -18.87 -3.27
CA SER A 260 13.28 -18.15 -2.51
C SER A 260 12.81 -17.88 -1.07
N ARG A 261 13.76 -17.75 -0.13
CA ARG A 261 13.47 -17.40 1.27
C ARG A 261 12.57 -16.16 1.39
N LYS A 262 12.82 -15.13 0.57
CA LYS A 262 11.99 -13.92 0.53
C LYS A 262 10.53 -14.24 0.16
N ARG A 263 10.31 -15.07 -0.86
CA ARG A 263 8.94 -15.46 -1.24
C ARG A 263 8.28 -16.31 -0.16
N PHE A 264 9.04 -17.20 0.50
CA PHE A 264 8.53 -18.00 1.61
C PHE A 264 8.06 -17.12 2.79
N ILE A 265 8.84 -16.11 3.17
CA ILE A 265 8.46 -15.12 4.20
C ILE A 265 7.15 -14.43 3.81
N LEU A 266 7.06 -13.93 2.56
CA LEU A 266 5.83 -13.31 2.05
C LEU A 266 4.62 -14.25 2.12
N LEU A 267 4.79 -15.56 1.89
CA LEU A 267 3.69 -16.53 2.05
C LEU A 267 3.23 -16.66 3.51
N CYS A 268 4.14 -16.53 4.48
CA CYS A 268 3.80 -16.52 5.90
C CYS A 268 3.03 -15.24 6.27
N GLU A 269 3.47 -14.08 5.75
CA GLU A 269 2.75 -12.82 5.92
C GLU A 269 1.35 -12.87 5.29
N GLU A 270 1.24 -13.37 4.05
CA GLU A 270 -0.03 -13.61 3.36
C GLU A 270 -0.97 -14.50 4.21
N ALA A 271 -0.45 -15.56 4.83
CA ALA A 271 -1.20 -16.47 5.68
C ALA A 271 -1.71 -15.78 6.96
N ALA A 272 -0.84 -15.03 7.65
CA ALA A 272 -1.20 -14.32 8.88
C ALA A 272 -2.23 -13.22 8.64
N VAL A 273 -2.11 -12.45 7.55
CA VAL A 273 -3.12 -11.46 7.16
C VAL A 273 -4.46 -12.15 6.92
N ARG A 274 -4.48 -13.21 6.10
CA ARG A 274 -5.73 -13.93 5.81
C ARG A 274 -6.39 -14.49 7.06
N LEU A 275 -5.60 -15.10 7.95
CA LEU A 275 -6.07 -15.62 9.24
C LEU A 275 -6.67 -14.49 10.08
N SER A 276 -5.92 -13.40 10.31
CA SER A 276 -6.34 -12.27 11.15
C SER A 276 -7.67 -11.68 10.69
N PHE A 277 -7.82 -11.41 9.39
CA PHE A 277 -9.04 -10.87 8.81
C PHE A 277 -10.22 -11.86 8.88
N THR A 278 -9.97 -13.15 8.68
CA THR A 278 -11.02 -14.19 8.78
C THR A 278 -11.49 -14.34 10.22
N SER A 279 -10.56 -14.40 11.18
CA SER A 279 -10.84 -14.47 12.61
C SER A 279 -11.54 -13.22 13.15
N ALA A 280 -11.33 -12.07 12.51
CA ALA A 280 -12.03 -10.83 12.82
C ALA A 280 -13.42 -10.72 12.15
N GLY A 281 -13.86 -11.73 11.40
CA GLY A 281 -15.18 -11.73 10.74
C GLY A 281 -15.24 -10.97 9.42
N CYS A 282 -14.09 -10.60 8.83
CA CYS A 282 -14.01 -9.99 7.50
C CYS A 282 -13.05 -10.76 6.59
N PRO A 283 -13.44 -11.95 6.07
CA PRO A 283 -12.55 -12.77 5.26
C PRO A 283 -12.01 -12.00 4.04
N MET A 284 -10.69 -11.93 3.94
CA MET A 284 -10.00 -11.10 2.94
C MET A 284 -8.76 -11.81 2.40
N ASP A 285 -8.57 -11.74 1.07
CA ASP A 285 -7.31 -12.17 0.46
C ASP A 285 -6.25 -11.07 0.57
N TYR A 286 -4.98 -11.46 0.51
CA TYR A 286 -3.86 -10.53 0.69
C TYR A 286 -3.85 -9.38 -0.33
N ILE A 287 -4.25 -9.64 -1.58
CA ILE A 287 -4.28 -8.61 -2.62
C ILE A 287 -5.39 -7.59 -2.31
N SER A 288 -6.56 -8.05 -1.86
CA SER A 288 -7.67 -7.19 -1.45
C SER A 288 -7.28 -6.31 -0.26
N HIS A 289 -6.61 -6.89 0.74
CA HIS A 289 -6.01 -6.14 1.85
C HIS A 289 -5.03 -5.06 1.34
N GLU A 290 -4.10 -5.41 0.46
CA GLU A 290 -3.10 -4.47 -0.09
C GLU A 290 -3.73 -3.32 -0.91
N LEU A 291 -4.86 -3.59 -1.57
CA LEU A 291 -5.64 -2.56 -2.27
C LEU A 291 -6.33 -1.64 -1.27
N LEU A 292 -7.09 -2.19 -0.32
CA LEU A 292 -7.80 -1.41 0.67
C LEU A 292 -6.86 -0.55 1.51
N ARG A 293 -5.73 -1.12 1.93
CA ARG A 293 -4.67 -0.41 2.65
C ARG A 293 -4.19 0.85 1.93
N ARG A 294 -4.02 0.78 0.61
CA ARG A 294 -3.61 1.94 -0.21
C ARG A 294 -4.75 2.93 -0.38
N TRP A 295 -5.96 2.45 -0.64
CA TRP A 295 -7.13 3.30 -0.84
C TRP A 295 -7.50 4.07 0.42
N THR A 296 -7.60 3.40 1.58
CA THR A 296 -7.96 4.06 2.83
C THR A 296 -6.89 5.03 3.30
N ARG A 297 -5.61 4.74 3.02
CA ARG A 297 -4.52 5.69 3.24
C ARG A 297 -4.68 6.93 2.37
N PHE A 298 -4.93 6.75 1.08
CA PHE A 298 -5.17 7.86 0.15
C PHE A 298 -6.41 8.69 0.54
N LEU A 299 -7.48 8.05 1.00
CA LEU A 299 -8.73 8.70 1.43
C LEU A 299 -8.64 9.39 2.82
N GLY A 300 -7.54 9.16 3.55
CA GLY A 300 -7.34 9.66 4.91
C GLY A 300 -8.22 8.97 5.96
N LEU A 301 -8.63 7.73 5.71
CA LEU A 301 -9.53 6.96 6.59
C LEU A 301 -8.78 6.00 7.50
N ALA A 302 -7.67 5.42 7.03
CA ALA A 302 -6.85 4.53 7.82
C ALA A 302 -5.40 4.60 7.39
N ASN A 303 -4.50 4.30 8.32
CA ASN A 303 -3.07 4.23 8.09
C ASN A 303 -2.53 2.91 8.65
N PHE A 304 -1.28 2.61 8.32
CA PHE A 304 -0.64 1.37 8.74
C PHE A 304 0.86 1.55 8.87
N SER A 305 1.49 0.68 9.66
CA SER A 305 2.94 0.63 9.76
C SER A 305 3.44 -0.73 10.23
N TYR A 306 4.60 -1.13 9.73
CA TYR A 306 5.39 -2.28 10.22
C TYR A 306 6.34 -1.91 11.38
N TYR A 307 6.33 -0.62 11.75
CA TYR A 307 7.33 0.01 12.61
C TYR A 307 6.71 0.80 13.77
N ALA A 308 5.38 0.76 13.90
CA ALA A 308 4.72 1.25 15.10
C ALA A 308 5.21 0.43 16.32
N PRO A 309 5.37 1.05 17.51
CA PRO A 309 5.93 0.44 18.71
C PRO A 309 5.33 -0.91 19.10
N GLY A 310 6.11 -1.71 19.82
CA GLY A 310 5.75 -3.06 20.27
C GLY A 310 6.35 -4.18 19.40
N PRO A 311 5.92 -5.44 19.62
CA PRO A 311 6.40 -6.59 18.87
C PRO A 311 6.25 -6.42 17.35
N THR A 312 7.05 -7.16 16.58
CA THR A 312 7.03 -7.09 15.12
C THR A 312 5.65 -7.49 14.58
N ALA A 313 5.02 -6.55 13.88
CA ALA A 313 3.66 -6.70 13.37
C ALA A 313 3.38 -5.67 12.26
N LEU A 314 2.38 -5.95 11.43
CA LEU A 314 1.68 -4.94 10.64
C LEU A 314 0.51 -4.41 11.48
N ARG A 315 0.57 -3.13 11.84
CA ARG A 315 -0.50 -2.45 12.58
C ARG A 315 -1.30 -1.58 11.63
N LEU A 316 -2.62 -1.62 11.73
CA LEU A 316 -3.56 -0.81 10.97
C LEU A 316 -4.48 -0.07 11.95
N TRP A 317 -4.76 1.20 11.69
CA TRP A 317 -5.62 2.03 12.54
C TRP A 317 -6.36 3.08 11.72
N ALA A 318 -7.49 3.54 12.24
CA ALA A 318 -8.26 4.61 11.65
C ALA A 318 -7.55 5.96 11.83
N THR A 319 -7.60 6.81 10.80
CA THR A 319 -7.14 8.22 10.85
C THR A 319 -8.28 9.22 10.72
N GLY A 320 -9.49 8.68 10.60
CA GLY A 320 -10.72 9.41 10.53
C GLY A 320 -11.89 8.46 10.76
N ARG A 321 -13.07 9.04 10.93
CA ARG A 321 -14.33 8.33 11.15
C ARG A 321 -15.29 8.63 10.01
N VAL A 322 -16.02 7.60 9.60
CA VAL A 322 -17.04 7.68 8.56
C VAL A 322 -18.36 7.18 9.15
N GLU A 323 -19.36 8.03 9.15
CA GLU A 323 -20.72 7.70 9.61
C GLU A 323 -21.69 7.72 8.44
N GLY A 324 -22.73 6.87 8.50
CA GLY A 324 -23.73 6.72 7.44
C GLY A 324 -23.29 5.82 6.28
N THR A 325 -24.06 5.86 5.18
CA THR A 325 -23.83 5.16 3.91
C THR A 325 -24.41 5.98 2.74
N GLY A 326 -23.93 5.74 1.51
CA GLY A 326 -24.42 6.44 0.31
C GLY A 326 -24.26 7.97 0.38
N ASP A 327 -25.35 8.69 0.16
CA ASP A 327 -25.35 10.16 0.09
C ASP A 327 -25.40 10.83 1.48
N GLN A 328 -25.65 10.07 2.55
CA GLN A 328 -25.72 10.57 3.92
C GLN A 328 -24.43 10.28 4.70
N LEU A 329 -23.30 10.57 4.09
CA LEU A 329 -22.00 10.35 4.73
C LEU A 329 -21.50 11.57 5.49
N VAL A 330 -21.05 11.33 6.71
CA VAL A 330 -20.31 12.32 7.51
C VAL A 330 -18.89 11.85 7.71
N PHE A 331 -17.94 12.70 7.33
CA PHE A 331 -16.51 12.46 7.48
C PHE A 331 -15.94 13.31 8.59
N GLN A 332 -15.22 12.68 9.50
CA GLN A 332 -14.40 13.35 10.49
C GLN A 332 -12.96 12.90 10.30
N ARG A 333 -12.10 13.79 9.82
CA ARG A 333 -10.66 13.50 9.66
C ARG A 333 -9.89 14.15 10.81
N LEU A 334 -8.89 13.45 11.32
CA LEU A 334 -7.97 14.00 12.31
C LEU A 334 -6.88 14.79 11.60
N VAL A 335 -7.19 16.05 11.26
CA VAL A 335 -6.28 16.97 10.55
C VAL A 335 -6.36 18.38 11.12
N GLY A 336 -5.35 19.21 10.85
CA GLY A 336 -5.38 20.64 11.13
C GLY A 336 -4.53 21.05 12.33
N ARG A 337 -4.58 22.34 12.67
CA ARG A 337 -3.61 22.97 13.59
C ARG A 337 -3.55 22.29 14.97
N GLU A 338 -4.69 21.92 15.54
CA GLU A 338 -4.76 21.25 16.84
C GLU A 338 -4.10 19.86 16.80
N VAL A 339 -4.36 19.10 15.74
CA VAL A 339 -3.75 17.77 15.53
C VAL A 339 -2.24 17.88 15.34
N ARG A 340 -1.76 18.90 14.62
CA ARG A 340 -0.33 19.20 14.48
C ARG A 340 0.31 19.58 15.80
N ALA A 341 -0.37 20.41 16.61
CA ALA A 341 0.10 20.76 17.94
C ALA A 341 0.26 19.50 18.82
N ALA A 342 -0.76 18.63 18.84
CA ALA A 342 -0.71 17.37 19.57
C ALA A 342 0.42 16.44 19.06
N THR A 343 0.63 16.41 17.74
CA THR A 343 1.73 15.67 17.10
C THR A 343 3.09 16.13 17.64
N LEU A 344 3.31 17.45 17.66
CA LEU A 344 4.57 18.03 18.14
C LEU A 344 4.74 17.84 19.65
N GLN A 345 3.67 17.98 20.44
CA GLN A 345 3.68 17.72 21.89
C GLN A 345 3.96 16.25 22.23
N ALA A 346 3.61 15.31 21.36
CA ALA A 346 3.90 13.89 21.56
C ALA A 346 5.38 13.53 21.30
N LEU A 347 6.13 14.36 20.55
CA LEU A 347 7.50 14.06 20.15
C LEU A 347 8.44 13.80 21.33
N PRO A 348 8.53 14.65 22.38
CA PRO A 348 9.43 14.39 23.50
C PRO A 348 9.13 13.06 24.22
N GLN A 349 7.85 12.72 24.38
CA GLN A 349 7.44 11.47 25.02
C GLN A 349 7.86 10.25 24.20
N ILE A 350 7.71 10.30 22.88
CA ILE A 350 8.17 9.24 21.96
C ILE A 350 9.70 9.18 21.90
N TRP A 351 10.38 10.31 22.07
CA TRP A 351 11.83 10.38 22.10
C TRP A 351 12.42 9.68 23.32
N SER A 352 11.76 9.81 24.47
CA SER A 352 12.25 9.29 25.75
C SER A 352 11.84 7.84 26.05
N THR A 353 11.05 7.17 25.19
CA THR A 353 10.61 5.79 25.45
C THR A 353 11.75 4.77 25.28
N PRO A 354 12.09 3.97 26.32
CA PRO A 354 13.12 2.92 26.26
C PRO A 354 12.77 1.79 25.29
N ASP A 355 11.47 1.54 25.09
CA ASP A 355 10.94 0.48 24.21
C ASP A 355 10.94 0.86 22.72
N GLY A 356 11.20 2.13 22.41
CA GLY A 356 11.54 2.52 21.07
C GLY A 356 12.94 1.99 20.82
N HIS A 357 13.14 1.15 19.82
CA HIS A 357 14.47 0.80 19.27
C HIS A 357 15.18 2.03 18.66
N LEU A 358 15.13 3.15 19.35
CA LEU A 358 15.82 4.38 19.09
C LEU A 358 17.07 4.26 19.94
N ASP A 359 18.14 3.71 19.34
CA ASP A 359 19.44 3.56 20.00
C ASP A 359 19.83 4.90 20.65
N ASP A 360 20.72 4.92 21.67
CA ASP A 360 21.25 6.15 22.33
C ASP A 360 21.92 7.18 21.36
N ALA A 361 21.81 6.96 20.05
CA ALA A 361 22.15 7.89 19.00
C ALA A 361 21.37 9.21 19.11
N SER A 362 22.09 10.31 18.91
CA SER A 362 21.53 11.66 18.85
C SER A 362 20.54 11.87 17.70
N TYR A 363 20.52 10.95 16.72
CA TYR A 363 19.63 10.97 15.56
C TYR A 363 18.80 9.68 15.48
N HIS A 364 17.54 9.84 15.14
CA HIS A 364 16.60 8.74 14.99
C HIS A 364 15.96 8.75 13.60
N PRO A 365 15.69 7.57 13.00
CA PRO A 365 15.05 7.49 11.70
C PRO A 365 13.63 8.09 11.73
N VAL A 366 13.35 9.05 10.84
CA VAL A 366 12.06 9.77 10.82
C VAL A 366 10.88 8.81 10.69
N TRP A 367 11.02 7.74 9.90
CA TRP A 367 9.95 6.76 9.70
C TRP A 367 9.59 5.96 10.96
N ARG A 368 10.52 5.76 11.92
CA ARG A 368 10.22 5.13 13.21
C ARG A 368 9.42 6.09 14.09
N ILE A 369 9.88 7.33 14.18
CA ILE A 369 9.22 8.37 14.99
C ILE A 369 7.83 8.65 14.44
N ARG A 370 7.71 8.82 13.12
CA ARG A 370 6.43 8.95 12.42
C ARG A 370 5.50 7.80 12.78
N ALA A 371 5.96 6.55 12.63
CA ALA A 371 5.13 5.40 12.95
C ALA A 371 4.65 5.38 14.41
N ALA A 372 5.52 5.76 15.36
CA ALA A 372 5.18 5.81 16.78
C ALA A 372 4.18 6.92 17.13
N VAL A 373 4.37 8.13 16.60
CA VAL A 373 3.44 9.25 16.80
C VAL A 373 2.11 8.98 16.11
N CYS A 374 2.13 8.55 14.85
CA CYS A 374 0.91 8.24 14.09
C CYS A 374 0.10 7.11 14.74
N TRP A 375 0.77 6.08 15.25
CA TRP A 375 0.13 5.02 16.02
C TRP A 375 -0.52 5.57 17.28
N LYS A 376 0.25 6.30 18.11
CA LYS A 376 -0.23 6.83 19.40
C LYS A 376 -1.42 7.78 19.25
N LEU A 377 -1.38 8.67 18.26
CA LEU A 377 -2.40 9.70 18.06
C LEU A 377 -3.48 9.29 17.07
N ARG A 378 -3.37 8.11 16.46
CA ARG A 378 -4.27 7.62 15.41
C ARG A 378 -4.38 8.59 14.23
N ILE A 379 -3.25 9.15 13.78
CA ILE A 379 -3.21 10.11 12.66
C ILE A 379 -2.53 9.52 11.41
N SER A 380 -2.64 10.25 10.29
CA SER A 380 -2.00 9.89 9.03
C SER A 380 -0.53 10.31 8.99
N ASP A 381 0.24 9.64 8.15
CA ASP A 381 1.63 10.04 7.85
C ASP A 381 1.72 11.45 7.28
N ASP A 382 0.71 11.88 6.51
CA ASP A 382 0.66 13.22 5.91
C ASP A 382 0.44 14.30 6.97
N GLU A 383 -0.36 14.04 8.00
CA GLU A 383 -0.57 15.00 9.09
C GLU A 383 0.67 15.12 9.99
N PHE A 384 1.38 14.02 10.23
CA PHE A 384 2.68 14.06 10.88
C PHE A 384 3.67 14.91 10.07
N ASP A 385 3.79 14.66 8.75
CA ASP A 385 4.70 15.40 7.88
C ASP A 385 4.33 16.89 7.84
N ALA A 386 3.03 17.22 7.82
CA ALA A 386 2.54 18.60 7.89
C ALA A 386 2.86 19.28 9.23
N ALA A 387 2.82 18.54 10.35
CA ALA A 387 3.22 19.06 11.66
C ALA A 387 4.72 19.38 11.70
N ILE A 388 5.56 18.50 11.15
CA ILE A 388 7.01 18.73 11.06
C ILE A 388 7.33 19.90 10.12
N ASP A 389 6.67 20.01 8.96
CA ASP A 389 6.82 21.16 8.04
C ASP A 389 6.45 22.48 8.73
N ALA A 390 5.32 22.51 9.46
CA ALA A 390 4.88 23.70 10.18
C ALA A 390 5.84 24.11 11.30
N ALA A 391 6.36 23.15 12.07
CA ALA A 391 7.40 23.41 13.07
C ALA A 391 8.70 23.90 12.44
N TYR A 392 9.11 23.28 11.33
CA TYR A 392 10.31 23.67 10.57
C TYR A 392 10.21 25.12 10.02
N ARG A 393 9.00 25.59 9.71
CA ARG A 393 8.71 26.97 9.29
C ARG A 393 8.51 27.96 10.44
N GLY A 394 8.57 27.50 11.69
CA GLY A 394 8.39 28.34 12.87
C GLY A 394 6.92 28.70 13.18
N GLU A 395 5.94 27.95 12.68
CA GLU A 395 4.51 28.18 12.97
C GLU A 395 4.10 27.80 14.42
N PHE A 396 4.99 27.12 15.14
CA PHE A 396 4.83 26.69 16.53
C PHE A 396 6.06 27.14 17.37
N PRO A 397 6.11 28.40 17.83
CA PRO A 397 7.28 28.92 18.54
C PRO A 397 7.44 28.37 19.97
N ASP A 398 6.34 27.96 20.62
CA ASP A 398 6.31 27.64 22.06
C ASP A 398 6.47 26.14 22.38
N LEU A 399 7.19 25.38 21.54
CA LEU A 399 7.32 23.92 21.71
C LEU A 399 8.21 23.51 22.88
N GLY A 400 9.07 24.39 23.39
CA GLY A 400 10.08 24.06 24.41
C GLY A 400 11.26 23.21 23.90
N PHE A 401 11.26 22.86 22.62
CA PHE A 401 12.33 22.15 21.93
C PHE A 401 12.43 22.61 20.47
N ARG A 402 13.52 22.25 19.80
CA ARG A 402 13.74 22.44 18.35
C ARG A 402 13.83 21.10 17.66
N VAL A 403 13.19 21.00 16.48
CA VAL A 403 13.33 19.85 15.59
C VAL A 403 14.49 20.11 14.64
N HIS A 404 15.50 19.25 14.67
CA HIS A 404 16.57 19.24 13.68
C HIS A 404 16.38 18.07 12.72
N LEU A 405 16.55 18.32 11.42
CA LEU A 405 16.37 17.34 10.36
C LEU A 405 17.66 17.21 9.57
N ASP A 406 18.03 15.98 9.22
CA ASP A 406 19.26 15.70 8.46
C ASP A 406 18.96 14.77 7.27
N GLU A 407 19.70 15.01 6.18
CA GLU A 407 19.74 14.17 4.98
C GLU A 407 20.68 12.96 5.16
N ALA A 408 21.50 12.95 6.22
CA ALA A 408 22.44 11.88 6.50
C ALA A 408 21.76 10.50 6.45
N ILE A 409 22.16 9.70 5.46
CA ILE A 409 21.73 8.31 5.28
C ILE A 409 22.63 7.44 6.15
N GLN A 410 22.47 7.48 7.48
CA GLN A 410 23.09 6.44 8.30
C GLN A 410 22.44 5.07 8.03
N LEU A 411 21.19 5.06 7.54
CA LEU A 411 20.43 3.85 7.22
C LEU A 411 19.59 4.07 5.95
N ARG A 412 19.67 3.15 4.99
CA ARG A 412 18.75 3.13 3.83
C ARG A 412 17.33 2.96 4.35
N ALA A 413 16.46 3.93 4.09
CA ALA A 413 15.04 3.82 4.44
C ALA A 413 14.47 2.51 3.84
N PRO A 414 13.75 1.69 4.62
CA PRO A 414 13.11 0.50 4.07
C PRO A 414 12.21 0.88 2.89
N GLY A 415 12.19 0.06 1.83
CA GLY A 415 11.35 0.34 0.65
C GLY A 415 9.84 0.40 0.93
N SER A 416 9.42 0.02 2.14
CA SER A 416 8.03 0.09 2.63
C SER A 416 7.66 1.44 3.25
N VAL A 417 8.58 2.39 3.39
CA VAL A 417 8.31 3.70 4.02
C VAL A 417 8.63 4.86 3.07
N ARG A 418 7.79 5.89 3.10
CA ARG A 418 8.03 7.16 2.42
C ARG A 418 9.02 8.00 3.22
N PRO A 419 10.03 8.64 2.61
CA PRO A 419 10.86 9.60 3.34
C PRO A 419 10.05 10.84 3.76
N LEU A 420 10.60 11.66 4.66
CA LEU A 420 10.04 13.00 4.91
C LEU A 420 10.54 13.94 3.82
N VAL A 421 9.63 14.60 3.12
CA VAL A 421 9.97 15.53 2.03
C VAL A 421 9.38 16.90 2.35
N LEU A 422 10.24 17.88 2.58
CA LEU A 422 9.81 19.26 2.85
C LEU A 422 10.10 20.14 1.63
N ARG A 423 9.19 21.08 1.36
CA ARG A 423 9.37 22.10 0.33
C ARG A 423 10.25 23.21 0.88
N GLN A 424 11.37 23.49 0.22
CA GLN A 424 12.14 24.71 0.43
C GLN A 424 11.65 25.83 -0.50
N GLY A 425 12.06 27.06 -0.20
CA GLY A 425 11.89 28.19 -1.11
C GLY A 425 12.42 27.86 -2.52
N ALA A 426 11.85 28.53 -3.54
CA ALA A 426 12.15 28.30 -4.97
C ALA A 426 11.74 26.93 -5.56
N GLY A 427 10.90 26.15 -4.87
CA GLY A 427 10.32 24.92 -5.43
C GLY A 427 11.24 23.68 -5.36
N HIS A 428 12.34 23.77 -4.63
CA HIS A 428 13.18 22.62 -4.33
C HIS A 428 12.59 21.77 -3.21
N HIS A 429 12.70 20.45 -3.34
CA HIS A 429 12.31 19.49 -2.30
C HIS A 429 13.57 18.94 -1.62
N ARG A 430 13.58 18.91 -0.29
CA ARG A 430 14.62 18.22 0.49
C ARG A 430 14.06 16.96 1.13
N VAL A 431 14.88 15.91 1.13
CA VAL A 431 14.52 14.58 1.62
C VAL A 431 15.28 14.34 2.93
N PHE A 432 14.54 14.20 4.03
CA PHE A 432 15.11 13.99 5.36
C PHE A 432 14.91 12.54 5.79
N HIS A 433 15.97 11.94 6.33
CA HIS A 433 16.00 10.53 6.73
C HIS A 433 16.01 10.35 8.24
N VAL A 434 16.66 11.26 8.95
CA VAL A 434 16.77 11.25 10.40
C VAL A 434 16.35 12.61 10.97
N MET A 435 15.95 12.60 12.24
CA MET A 435 15.67 13.81 13.00
C MET A 435 16.34 13.74 14.36
N SER A 436 16.44 14.88 15.04
CA SER A 436 16.87 15.06 16.44
C SER A 436 15.98 16.10 17.14
N LEU A 437 15.85 16.00 18.47
CA LEU A 437 15.19 17.02 19.29
C LEU A 437 16.20 17.66 20.24
N PHE A 438 16.26 19.00 20.23
CA PHE A 438 17.12 19.77 21.13
C PHE A 438 16.27 20.59 22.10
N GLY A 439 16.65 20.63 23.38
CA GLY A 439 15.99 21.51 24.36
C GLY A 439 16.16 22.99 23.99
N ALA A 440 15.16 23.82 24.31
CA ALA A 440 15.18 25.24 23.97
C ALA A 440 16.36 26.03 24.59
N HIS A 441 16.97 25.52 25.67
CA HIS A 441 18.03 26.20 26.44
C HIS A 441 19.44 25.66 26.18
N SER A 442 19.60 24.61 25.38
CA SER A 442 20.90 23.91 25.24
C SER A 442 21.87 24.57 24.26
N SER A 443 21.46 25.64 23.56
CA SER A 443 22.22 26.19 22.42
C SER A 443 23.01 27.47 22.72
N GLU A 444 22.81 28.12 23.87
CA GLU A 444 23.64 29.29 24.23
C GLU A 444 25.07 28.87 24.62
N GLU A 445 25.29 27.63 25.06
CA GLU A 445 26.64 27.15 25.44
C GLU A 445 27.46 26.58 24.26
N ALA A 446 26.80 26.16 23.17
CA ALA A 446 27.47 25.48 22.05
C ALA A 446 28.00 26.43 20.96
N LEU A 447 27.61 27.71 20.97
CA LEU A 447 28.13 28.73 20.04
C LEU A 447 29.25 29.59 20.65
N THR A 448 29.62 29.34 21.91
CA THR A 448 30.71 30.01 22.64
C THR A 448 31.91 29.11 22.92
N SER A 449 31.96 27.90 22.34
CA SER A 449 33.06 26.94 22.54
C SER A 449 33.84 26.66 21.26
#